data_AF-A0A2K6RM73-F1
#
_entry.id   AF-A0A2K6RM73-F1
#
_cell.length_a   1.000
_cell.length_b   1.000
_cell.length_c   1.000
_cell.angle_alpha   90.00
_cell.angle_beta   90.00
_cell.angle_gamma   90.00
#
_symmetry.space_group_name_H-M   'P 1'
#
loop_
_entity.id
_entity.type
_entity.pdbx_description
1 polymer ?
#
loop_
_entity_poly.entity_id
_entity_poly.type
_entity_poly.pdbx_seq_one_letter_code
_entity_poly.pdbx_strand_id
1 'polypeptide(L)'
;MTRRDTAALAYGLDKSEDKVIAVYDLGGGTFDISILEIQKEFSRSSRERDRQTDINLHYLTMDSSGPRHLNMKLTRAQFEGIVTDLIRRTVAPCLKAMQDAEVSKSDVGEVVLVGGTTRMPKVQQTVQDLFGRAPSKAVNPDEAVVIGAAIQGGVWVGDVTDVLLLDVIPLSLGIETLGVVFTKLINRNTTIPTKKSQVFSTATDVCPGEREMTGDSKLLGQFTLIGIPPAPRGVLQIEVTFDIDANGIAHVSAKDKGTGREQQIVIQSSRGLSKDDIENMVKNAEKDLKQSEGIIQDTETKMKEFKNKLPADECNKLKEEISKMWELLARKDSETGENITQAATALQQASLKLFKMAYKKMASDSGTGEKEEDQKEEKQ
;
A
#
# COMPACT_ATOMS: atom_id res chain seq x y z
N MET A 1 7.62 -11.05 -0.57
CA MET A 1 7.90 -10.29 0.66
C MET A 1 6.72 -9.40 1.03
N THR A 2 6.27 -9.53 2.27
CA THR A 2 5.03 -8.96 2.82
C THR A 2 5.31 -8.13 4.08
N ARG A 3 4.30 -7.41 4.61
CA ARG A 3 4.47 -6.49 5.76
C ARG A 3 4.92 -7.18 7.06
N ARG A 4 4.54 -8.45 7.24
CA ARG A 4 4.92 -9.25 8.40
C ARG A 4 6.42 -9.61 8.35
N ASP A 5 6.99 -9.74 7.16
CA ASP A 5 8.39 -10.11 6.95
C ASP A 5 9.30 -8.88 7.04
N THR A 6 8.86 -7.72 6.52
CA THR A 6 9.55 -6.44 6.80
C THR A 6 9.56 -6.16 8.30
N ALA A 7 8.44 -6.34 9.00
CA ALA A 7 8.42 -6.17 10.45
C ALA A 7 9.33 -7.16 11.19
N ALA A 8 9.41 -8.42 10.74
CA ALA A 8 10.34 -9.41 11.30
C ALA A 8 11.80 -9.00 11.06
N LEU A 9 12.15 -8.48 9.88
CA LEU A 9 13.49 -7.95 9.58
C LEU A 9 13.84 -6.71 10.41
N ALA A 10 12.92 -5.75 10.55
CA ALA A 10 13.15 -4.56 11.39
C ALA A 10 13.30 -4.91 12.87
N TYR A 11 12.64 -5.98 13.31
CA TYR A 11 12.81 -6.55 14.64
C TYR A 11 14.08 -7.40 14.79
N GLY A 12 14.45 -8.12 13.73
CA GLY A 12 15.47 -9.18 13.70
C GLY A 12 16.81 -8.79 13.10
N LEU A 13 17.00 -7.55 12.63
CA LEU A 13 18.33 -6.93 12.52
C LEU A 13 18.91 -6.72 13.93
N ASP A 14 17.99 -6.40 14.85
CA ASP A 14 18.06 -6.57 16.30
C ASP A 14 17.92 -8.09 16.68
N LYS A 15 17.99 -8.47 17.96
CA LYS A 15 17.66 -9.76 18.63
C LYS A 15 18.62 -10.96 18.56
N SER A 16 19.54 -11.01 19.53
CA SER A 16 20.69 -11.92 19.75
C SER A 16 20.49 -13.44 19.70
N GLU A 17 19.29 -13.91 19.97
CA GLU A 17 19.02 -15.27 20.40
C GLU A 17 18.12 -15.96 19.39
N ASP A 18 18.50 -17.18 19.01
CA ASP A 18 17.67 -18.10 18.24
C ASP A 18 16.31 -18.27 18.92
N LYS A 19 15.26 -17.73 18.31
CA LYS A 19 13.91 -17.80 18.86
C LYS A 19 12.82 -17.74 17.82
N VAL A 20 11.73 -18.44 18.13
CA VAL A 20 10.44 -18.26 17.48
C VAL A 20 9.83 -16.94 17.95
N ILE A 21 9.41 -16.10 17.01
CA ILE A 21 8.60 -14.91 17.27
C ILE A 21 7.22 -15.01 16.62
N ALA A 22 6.25 -14.30 17.21
CA ALA A 22 4.97 -14.04 16.57
C ALA A 22 4.87 -12.56 16.18
N VAL A 23 4.73 -12.27 14.89
CA VAL A 23 4.48 -10.90 14.38
C VAL A 23 2.98 -10.72 14.21
N TYR A 24 2.38 -9.86 15.04
CA TYR A 24 0.97 -9.52 15.02
C TYR A 24 0.82 -8.11 14.41
N ASP A 25 0.45 -8.04 13.13
CA ASP A 25 0.18 -6.78 12.41
C ASP A 25 -1.32 -6.53 12.36
N LEU A 26 -1.76 -5.46 13.05
CA LEU A 26 -3.14 -4.97 12.97
C LEU A 26 -3.11 -3.50 12.52
N GLY A 27 -3.14 -3.32 11.20
CA GLY A 27 -3.28 -2.01 10.56
C GLY A 27 -4.71 -1.46 10.61
N GLY A 28 -4.96 -0.40 9.84
CA GLY A 28 -6.29 0.23 9.72
C GLY A 28 -7.28 -0.52 8.81
N GLY A 29 -6.87 -1.59 8.12
CA GLY A 29 -7.72 -2.31 7.17
C GLY A 29 -7.32 -3.77 6.86
N THR A 30 -6.17 -4.24 7.34
CA THR A 30 -5.77 -5.66 7.27
C THR A 30 -5.33 -6.15 8.65
N PHE A 31 -5.39 -7.46 8.84
CA PHE A 31 -4.84 -8.15 10.00
C PHE A 31 -4.04 -9.35 9.50
N ASP A 32 -2.78 -9.41 9.90
CA ASP A 32 -1.81 -10.39 9.44
C ASP A 32 -1.06 -10.97 10.65
N ILE A 33 -0.79 -12.28 10.61
CA ILE A 33 -0.04 -13.00 11.65
C ILE A 33 0.98 -13.93 11.00
N SER A 34 2.21 -13.89 11.50
CA SER A 34 3.26 -14.86 11.18
C SER A 34 3.92 -15.39 12.43
N ILE A 35 4.29 -16.67 12.37
CA ILE A 35 5.29 -17.28 13.24
C ILE A 35 6.59 -17.35 12.43
N LEU A 36 7.68 -16.83 12.95
CA LEU A 36 9.00 -16.85 12.29
C LEU A 36 10.08 -17.28 13.27
N GLU A 37 11.14 -17.91 12.79
CA GLU A 37 12.37 -18.18 13.55
C GLU A 37 13.43 -17.12 13.17
N ILE A 38 14.13 -16.55 14.16
CA ILE A 38 15.11 -15.46 13.99
C ILE A 38 16.40 -15.78 14.76
N GLN A 39 17.55 -15.39 14.22
CA GLN A 39 18.90 -15.57 14.79
C GLN A 39 19.73 -14.23 14.68
N LYS A 40 19.94 -13.46 15.78
CA LYS A 40 20.84 -12.24 16.02
C LYS A 40 20.45 -10.84 15.44
N GLU A 41 20.68 -9.64 16.06
CA GLU A 41 21.39 -9.15 17.30
C GLU A 41 20.91 -7.76 17.89
N PHE A 42 20.39 -7.65 19.14
CA PHE A 42 19.94 -6.44 19.94
C PHE A 42 18.46 -5.87 20.08
N SER A 43 18.21 -4.67 20.71
CA SER A 43 16.85 -4.11 21.05
C SER A 43 16.77 -2.72 21.76
N ARG A 44 15.65 -1.94 21.65
CA ARG A 44 14.91 -1.28 22.82
C ARG A 44 13.60 -0.49 22.55
N SER A 45 12.96 0.08 23.61
CA SER A 45 11.50 0.29 23.75
C SER A 45 10.99 1.68 24.22
N SER A 46 9.74 2.03 23.84
CA SER A 46 8.99 3.25 24.25
C SER A 46 7.64 3.01 24.98
N ARG A 47 6.90 4.08 25.36
CA ARG A 47 5.72 4.11 26.28
C ARG A 47 4.51 4.89 25.71
N GLU A 48 3.34 4.75 26.35
CA GLU A 48 2.00 5.15 25.87
C GLU A 48 1.21 6.00 26.91
N ARG A 49 0.08 6.64 26.52
CA ARG A 49 -0.68 7.58 27.39
C ARG A 49 -2.22 7.53 27.29
N ASP A 50 -2.85 7.98 28.39
CA ASP A 50 -4.21 8.51 28.64
C ASP A 50 -5.49 7.67 28.41
N ARG A 51 -6.54 8.02 29.19
CA ARG A 51 -7.64 7.13 29.62
C ARG A 51 -9.06 7.50 29.15
N GLN A 52 -9.30 8.72 28.69
CA GLN A 52 -10.65 9.22 28.33
C GLN A 52 -10.58 10.33 27.28
N THR A 53 -11.59 10.42 26.42
CA THR A 53 -11.75 11.48 25.40
C THR A 53 -13.19 12.00 25.39
N ASP A 54 -13.35 13.31 25.24
CA ASP A 54 -14.65 13.97 25.03
C ASP A 54 -14.83 14.28 23.53
N ILE A 55 -15.99 13.94 22.95
CA ILE A 55 -16.35 14.21 21.55
C ILE A 55 -17.30 15.41 21.53
N ASN A 56 -16.80 16.54 21.03
CA ASN A 56 -17.55 17.80 20.93
C ASN A 56 -17.56 18.29 19.47
N LEU A 57 -18.69 18.14 18.79
CA LEU A 57 -18.93 18.62 17.42
C LEU A 57 -19.98 19.74 17.45
N HIS A 58 -19.53 20.97 17.17
CA HIS A 58 -20.42 22.12 17.12
C HIS A 58 -21.06 22.24 15.73
N TYR A 59 -22.33 22.64 15.66
CA TYR A 59 -23.08 22.82 14.40
C TYR A 59 -23.10 21.56 13.51
N LEU A 60 -23.20 20.38 14.13
CA LEU A 60 -23.20 19.08 13.44
C LEU A 60 -24.34 18.95 12.41
N THR A 61 -25.49 19.55 12.70
CA THR A 61 -26.63 19.64 11.78
C THR A 61 -27.55 20.79 12.21
N MET A 62 -28.61 21.05 11.45
CA MET A 62 -29.64 22.03 11.75
C MET A 62 -31.02 21.38 11.60
N ASP A 63 -31.90 21.57 12.57
CA ASP A 63 -33.30 21.15 12.49
C ASP A 63 -34.26 22.34 12.65
N SER A 64 -35.56 22.06 12.76
CA SER A 64 -36.61 23.08 12.93
C SER A 64 -36.46 23.93 14.20
N SER A 65 -35.63 23.52 15.16
CA SER A 65 -35.30 24.25 16.39
C SER A 65 -33.97 25.00 16.31
N GLY A 66 -33.24 24.91 15.19
CA GLY A 66 -31.95 25.58 14.97
C GLY A 66 -30.75 24.62 14.94
N PRO A 67 -29.52 25.15 15.13
CA PRO A 67 -28.29 24.35 15.06
C PRO A 67 -28.18 23.36 16.22
N ARG A 68 -27.76 22.13 15.90
CA ARG A 68 -27.50 21.06 16.85
C ARG A 68 -26.00 20.85 17.06
N HIS A 69 -25.63 20.56 18.30
CA HIS A 69 -24.27 20.25 18.72
C HIS A 69 -24.26 18.84 19.31
N LEU A 70 -23.23 18.05 19.04
CA LEU A 70 -23.01 16.75 19.68
C LEU A 70 -21.90 16.89 20.71
N ASN A 71 -22.26 16.87 21.99
CA ASN A 71 -21.30 16.81 23.10
C ASN A 71 -21.53 15.48 23.82
N MET A 72 -20.60 14.53 23.68
CA MET A 72 -20.69 13.22 24.31
C MET A 72 -19.34 12.77 24.85
N LYS A 73 -19.33 12.12 26.02
CA LYS A 73 -18.12 11.53 26.59
C LYS A 73 -18.03 10.07 26.15
N LEU A 74 -16.92 9.68 25.52
CA LEU A 74 -16.67 8.29 25.16
C LEU A 74 -15.62 7.71 26.13
N THR A 75 -16.06 6.83 27.02
CA THR A 75 -15.14 6.11 27.90
C THR A 75 -14.43 5.00 27.14
N ARG A 76 -13.23 4.64 27.57
CA ARG A 76 -12.48 3.49 27.02
C ARG A 76 -13.31 2.21 27.05
N ALA A 77 -14.04 1.94 28.13
CA ALA A 77 -14.87 0.75 28.29
C ALA A 77 -16.00 0.66 27.25
N GLN A 78 -16.64 1.79 26.90
CA GLN A 78 -17.64 1.84 25.82
C GLN A 78 -17.01 1.56 24.46
N PHE A 79 -15.86 2.17 24.15
CA PHE A 79 -15.14 1.92 22.91
C PHE A 79 -14.68 0.45 22.79
N GLU A 80 -14.08 -0.10 23.85
CA GLU A 80 -13.70 -1.51 23.95
C GLU A 80 -14.92 -2.44 23.74
N GLY A 81 -16.08 -2.11 24.32
CA GLY A 81 -17.33 -2.85 24.09
C GLY A 81 -17.76 -2.88 22.63
N ILE A 82 -17.65 -1.75 21.91
CA ILE A 82 -18.01 -1.65 20.49
C ILE A 82 -17.09 -2.49 19.60
N VAL A 83 -15.79 -2.57 19.90
CA VAL A 83 -14.79 -3.25 19.04
C VAL A 83 -14.39 -4.66 19.51
N THR A 84 -14.95 -5.15 20.63
CA THR A 84 -14.53 -6.43 21.24
C THR A 84 -14.61 -7.61 20.26
N ASP A 85 -15.67 -7.70 19.44
CA ASP A 85 -15.81 -8.80 18.47
C ASP A 85 -14.80 -8.70 17.31
N LEU A 86 -14.38 -7.49 16.94
CA LEU A 86 -13.32 -7.29 15.94
C LEU A 86 -11.96 -7.76 16.48
N ILE A 87 -11.66 -7.45 17.74
CA ILE A 87 -10.46 -7.94 18.42
C ILE A 87 -10.53 -9.46 18.61
N ARG A 88 -11.68 -10.01 18.98
CA ARG A 88 -11.85 -11.47 19.15
C ARG A 88 -11.61 -12.26 17.85
N ARG A 89 -11.92 -11.67 16.69
CA ARG A 89 -11.69 -12.30 15.37
C ARG A 89 -10.21 -12.51 15.03
N THR A 90 -9.27 -11.78 15.65
CA THR A 90 -7.83 -11.95 15.39
C THR A 90 -7.24 -13.20 16.07
N VAL A 91 -7.90 -13.69 17.12
CA VAL A 91 -7.44 -14.83 17.93
C VAL A 91 -7.38 -16.13 17.12
N ALA A 92 -8.41 -16.41 16.32
CA ALA A 92 -8.49 -17.68 15.59
C ALA A 92 -7.40 -17.86 14.52
N PRO A 93 -7.07 -16.85 13.68
CA PRO A 93 -5.90 -16.91 12.80
C PRO A 93 -4.59 -17.13 13.55
N CYS A 94 -4.38 -16.53 14.72
CA CYS A 94 -3.15 -16.76 15.50
C CYS A 94 -3.03 -18.18 16.03
N LEU A 95 -4.12 -18.77 16.54
CA LEU A 95 -4.13 -20.18 16.95
C LEU A 95 -3.82 -21.10 15.77
N LYS A 96 -4.38 -20.79 14.59
CA LYS A 96 -4.12 -21.53 13.35
C LYS A 96 -2.68 -21.38 12.87
N ALA A 97 -2.09 -20.19 12.96
CA ALA A 97 -0.69 -19.95 12.59
C ALA A 97 0.29 -20.71 13.50
N MET A 98 0.02 -20.77 14.81
CA MET A 98 0.79 -21.62 15.73
C MET A 98 0.64 -23.10 15.42
N GLN A 99 -0.59 -23.56 15.15
CA GLN A 99 -0.85 -24.95 14.76
C GLN A 99 -0.15 -25.33 13.44
N ASP A 100 -0.21 -24.46 12.43
CA ASP A 100 0.40 -24.65 11.11
C ASP A 100 1.94 -24.64 11.17
N ALA A 101 2.53 -23.98 12.15
CA ALA A 101 3.97 -23.96 12.42
C ALA A 101 4.40 -25.03 13.45
N GLU A 102 3.47 -25.87 13.93
CA GLU A 102 3.67 -26.90 14.95
C GLU A 102 4.24 -26.38 16.30
N VAL A 103 4.07 -25.09 16.59
CA VAL A 103 4.55 -24.46 17.83
C VAL A 103 3.47 -24.33 18.90
N SER A 104 3.87 -24.49 20.16
CA SER A 104 3.04 -24.16 21.32
C SER A 104 3.23 -22.69 21.75
N LYS A 105 2.34 -22.22 22.63
CA LYS A 105 2.44 -20.87 23.22
C LYS A 105 3.75 -20.64 23.99
N SER A 106 4.32 -21.71 24.56
CA SER A 106 5.59 -21.68 25.30
C SER A 106 6.79 -21.47 24.39
N ASP A 107 6.74 -21.98 23.16
CA ASP A 107 7.87 -21.97 22.22
C ASP A 107 8.05 -20.60 21.56
N VAL A 108 6.96 -19.83 21.45
CA VAL A 108 7.01 -18.42 21.06
C VAL A 108 7.83 -17.65 22.10
N GLY A 109 9.06 -17.28 21.75
CA GLY A 109 10.02 -16.57 22.58
C GLY A 109 9.78 -15.06 22.67
N GLU A 110 9.16 -14.45 21.67
CA GLU A 110 8.79 -13.03 21.71
C GLU A 110 7.56 -12.73 20.81
N VAL A 111 6.77 -11.71 21.14
CA VAL A 111 5.63 -11.26 20.31
C VAL A 111 5.86 -9.82 19.89
N VAL A 112 5.76 -9.51 18.60
CA VAL A 112 6.00 -8.19 18.02
C VAL A 112 4.67 -7.60 17.57
N LEU A 113 4.37 -6.38 18.00
CA LEU A 113 3.18 -5.63 17.59
C LEU A 113 3.52 -4.66 16.47
N VAL A 114 2.68 -4.66 15.43
CA VAL A 114 2.84 -3.83 14.22
C VAL A 114 1.50 -3.24 13.83
N GLY A 115 1.51 -2.03 13.24
CA GLY A 115 0.32 -1.30 12.86
C GLY A 115 -0.32 -0.55 14.03
N GLY A 116 -0.71 0.70 13.79
CA GLY A 116 -1.17 1.62 14.84
C GLY A 116 -2.35 1.13 15.68
N THR A 117 -3.18 0.21 15.20
CA THR A 117 -4.31 -0.35 15.97
C THR A 117 -3.83 -1.21 17.15
N THR A 118 -2.60 -1.75 17.11
CA THR A 118 -1.98 -2.49 18.23
C THR A 118 -1.63 -1.63 19.44
N ARG A 119 -1.65 -0.29 19.31
CA ARG A 119 -1.57 0.68 20.41
C ARG A 119 -2.80 0.61 21.34
N MET A 120 -3.89 -0.04 20.92
CA MET A 120 -5.07 -0.19 21.77
C MET A 120 -4.79 -1.15 22.95
N PRO A 121 -4.96 -0.72 24.21
CA PRO A 121 -4.65 -1.55 25.39
C PRO A 121 -5.40 -2.89 25.42
N LYS A 122 -6.64 -2.93 24.92
CA LYS A 122 -7.42 -4.16 24.81
C LYS A 122 -6.84 -5.16 23.81
N VAL A 123 -6.20 -4.69 22.73
CA VAL A 123 -5.47 -5.53 21.77
C VAL A 123 -4.21 -6.08 22.44
N GLN A 124 -3.41 -5.23 23.09
CA GLN A 124 -2.21 -5.66 23.84
C GLN A 124 -2.54 -6.71 24.90
N GLN A 125 -3.62 -6.52 25.67
CA GLN A 125 -4.12 -7.50 26.63
C GLN A 125 -4.53 -8.81 25.96
N THR A 126 -5.30 -8.75 24.86
CA THR A 126 -5.74 -9.96 24.13
C THR A 126 -4.55 -10.75 23.59
N VAL A 127 -3.53 -10.07 23.08
CA VAL A 127 -2.27 -10.68 22.63
C VAL A 127 -1.52 -11.31 23.82
N GLN A 128 -1.46 -10.63 24.97
CA GLN A 128 -0.85 -11.17 26.18
C GLN A 128 -1.57 -12.43 26.70
N ASP A 129 -2.91 -12.42 26.73
CA ASP A 129 -3.73 -13.57 27.14
C ASP A 129 -3.59 -14.74 26.14
N LEU A 130 -3.44 -14.43 24.86
CA LEU A 130 -3.28 -15.38 23.77
C LEU A 130 -1.92 -16.10 23.81
N PHE A 131 -0.81 -15.36 23.87
CA PHE A 131 0.54 -15.93 23.83
C PHE A 131 1.16 -16.19 25.21
N GLY A 132 0.49 -15.78 26.30
CA GLY A 132 0.97 -15.98 27.68
C GLY A 132 2.15 -15.08 28.08
N ARG A 133 2.53 -14.11 27.25
CA ARG A 133 3.67 -13.20 27.48
C ARG A 133 3.35 -11.77 27.08
N ALA A 134 3.97 -10.80 27.77
CA ALA A 134 3.84 -9.40 27.41
C ALA A 134 4.44 -9.15 26.01
N PRO A 135 3.76 -8.40 25.12
CA PRO A 135 4.31 -8.08 23.82
C PRO A 135 5.59 -7.24 23.94
N SER A 136 6.51 -7.48 23.01
CA SER A 136 7.70 -6.68 22.84
C SER A 136 7.34 -5.26 22.50
N LYS A 137 8.16 -4.36 23.04
CA LYS A 137 8.14 -2.94 22.71
C LYS A 137 9.41 -2.53 21.95
N ALA A 138 10.23 -3.50 21.53
CA ALA A 138 11.55 -3.25 20.94
C ALA A 138 11.51 -2.60 19.54
N VAL A 139 10.31 -2.48 18.96
CA VAL A 139 10.07 -1.95 17.62
C VAL A 139 8.92 -0.95 17.70
N ASN A 140 9.01 0.12 16.92
CA ASN A 140 7.92 1.08 16.76
C ASN A 140 6.88 0.50 15.78
N PRO A 141 5.62 0.26 16.20
CA PRO A 141 4.62 -0.42 15.36
C PRO A 141 4.28 0.32 14.06
N ASP A 142 4.54 1.63 14.00
CA ASP A 142 4.24 2.46 12.82
C ASP A 142 5.41 2.54 11.82
N GLU A 143 6.65 2.21 12.25
CA GLU A 143 7.87 2.33 11.43
C GLU A 143 8.49 0.96 11.06
N ALA A 144 8.13 -0.12 11.77
CA ALA A 144 8.64 -1.47 11.54
C ALA A 144 8.65 -1.89 10.06
N VAL A 145 7.53 -1.63 9.37
CA VAL A 145 7.30 -2.06 7.99
C VAL A 145 8.23 -1.32 7.01
N VAL A 146 8.49 -0.02 7.23
CA VAL A 146 9.36 0.77 6.35
C VAL A 146 10.85 0.51 6.63
N ILE A 147 11.23 0.31 7.89
CA ILE A 147 12.60 -0.07 8.26
C ILE A 147 12.97 -1.40 7.61
N GLY A 148 12.10 -2.42 7.69
CA GLY A 148 12.34 -3.72 7.05
C GLY A 148 12.39 -3.66 5.52
N ALA A 149 11.60 -2.78 4.90
CA ALA A 149 11.66 -2.56 3.46
C ALA A 149 12.99 -1.91 3.04
N ALA A 150 13.50 -0.96 3.83
CA ALA A 150 14.81 -0.34 3.59
C ALA A 150 15.97 -1.36 3.75
N ILE A 151 15.91 -2.21 4.79
CA ILE A 151 16.88 -3.30 4.99
C ILE A 151 16.92 -4.23 3.77
N GLN A 152 15.75 -4.66 3.27
CA GLN A 152 15.69 -5.53 2.09
C GLN A 152 16.22 -4.86 0.82
N GLY A 153 15.99 -3.55 0.65
CA GLY A 153 16.61 -2.77 -0.41
C GLY A 153 18.14 -2.80 -0.33
N GLY A 154 18.69 -2.62 0.87
CA GLY A 154 20.14 -2.76 1.14
C GLY A 154 20.68 -4.16 0.83
N VAL A 155 19.92 -5.21 1.14
CA VAL A 155 20.29 -6.61 0.77
C VAL A 155 20.34 -6.81 -0.74
N TRP A 156 19.42 -6.20 -1.51
CA TRP A 156 19.44 -6.28 -2.98
C TRP A 156 20.58 -5.50 -3.64
N VAL A 157 21.00 -4.38 -3.05
CA VAL A 157 22.16 -3.60 -3.51
C VAL A 157 23.49 -4.24 -3.08
N GLY A 158 23.47 -5.04 -2.01
CA GLY A 158 24.65 -5.68 -1.43
C GLY A 158 25.28 -4.90 -0.27
N ASP A 159 24.67 -3.79 0.16
CA ASP A 159 25.10 -2.98 1.30
C ASP A 159 24.82 -3.67 2.65
N VAL A 160 23.84 -4.57 2.68
CA VAL A 160 23.52 -5.42 3.85
C VAL A 160 23.84 -6.88 3.52
N THR A 161 24.83 -7.43 4.20
CA THR A 161 25.22 -8.84 4.10
C THR A 161 24.65 -9.68 5.25
N ASP A 162 24.76 -11.00 5.15
CA ASP A 162 24.41 -11.98 6.19
C ASP A 162 22.94 -12.01 6.65
N VAL A 163 22.02 -11.40 5.89
CA VAL A 163 20.57 -11.49 6.08
C VAL A 163 19.96 -12.43 5.03
N LEU A 164 19.39 -13.55 5.46
CA LEU A 164 18.63 -14.48 4.62
C LEU A 164 17.16 -14.53 5.07
N LEU A 165 16.25 -14.07 4.22
CA LEU A 165 14.81 -14.18 4.44
C LEU A 165 14.23 -15.35 3.62
N LEU A 166 13.53 -16.27 4.28
CA LEU A 166 12.74 -17.33 3.65
C LEU A 166 11.25 -17.07 3.92
N ASP A 167 10.52 -16.58 2.91
CA ASP A 167 9.07 -16.34 2.95
C ASP A 167 8.30 -17.60 2.51
N VAL A 168 6.99 -17.64 2.75
CA VAL A 168 6.10 -18.78 2.47
C VAL A 168 4.77 -18.33 1.85
N ILE A 169 4.18 -19.15 0.97
CA ILE A 169 2.85 -18.80 0.41
C ILE A 169 1.73 -18.92 1.45
N PRO A 170 0.82 -17.93 1.57
CA PRO A 170 -0.22 -17.95 2.61
C PRO A 170 -1.43 -18.86 2.29
N LEU A 171 -1.58 -19.31 1.04
CA LEU A 171 -2.72 -20.10 0.57
C LEU A 171 -2.23 -21.30 -0.25
N SER A 172 -2.94 -22.43 -0.16
CA SER A 172 -2.68 -23.58 -1.02
C SER A 172 -3.08 -23.27 -2.45
N LEU A 173 -2.20 -23.56 -3.41
CA LEU A 173 -2.47 -23.42 -4.84
C LEU A 173 -2.75 -24.80 -5.45
N GLY A 174 -3.68 -24.82 -6.40
CA GLY A 174 -4.18 -26.05 -7.00
C GLY A 174 -5.02 -25.75 -8.22
N ILE A 175 -5.52 -26.81 -8.86
CA ILE A 175 -6.45 -26.71 -9.99
C ILE A 175 -7.78 -27.37 -9.65
N GLU A 176 -8.84 -26.85 -10.24
CA GLU A 176 -10.12 -27.56 -10.31
C GLU A 176 -10.00 -28.70 -11.32
N THR A 177 -10.39 -29.89 -10.89
CA THR A 177 -10.44 -31.11 -11.70
C THR A 177 -11.88 -31.60 -11.85
N LEU A 178 -12.11 -32.47 -12.84
CA LEU A 178 -13.44 -32.96 -13.19
C LEU A 178 -14.17 -33.51 -11.96
N GLY A 179 -15.40 -33.00 -11.73
CA GLY A 179 -16.18 -33.27 -10.53
C GLY A 179 -16.11 -32.18 -9.45
N VAL A 180 -15.63 -30.96 -9.78
CA VAL A 180 -15.60 -29.81 -8.84
C VAL A 180 -14.63 -30.08 -7.67
N VAL A 181 -13.55 -30.80 -7.97
CA VAL A 181 -12.57 -31.31 -7.00
C VAL A 181 -11.31 -30.44 -7.02
N PHE A 182 -10.92 -29.91 -5.87
CA PHE A 182 -9.69 -29.14 -5.74
C PHE A 182 -8.48 -30.06 -5.59
N THR A 183 -7.63 -30.14 -6.62
CA THR A 183 -6.33 -30.82 -6.50
C THR A 183 -5.26 -29.80 -6.11
N LYS A 184 -4.79 -29.87 -4.86
CA LYS A 184 -3.67 -29.06 -4.35
C LYS A 184 -2.35 -29.51 -5.00
N LEU A 185 -1.61 -28.57 -5.61
CA LEU A 185 -0.25 -28.82 -6.11
C LEU A 185 0.81 -28.25 -5.14
N ILE A 186 0.51 -27.12 -4.50
CA ILE A 186 1.39 -26.45 -3.52
C ILE A 186 0.57 -26.15 -2.27
N ASN A 187 1.04 -26.54 -1.10
CA ASN A 187 0.34 -26.30 0.16
C ASN A 187 0.61 -24.89 0.68
N ARG A 188 -0.34 -24.31 1.43
CA ARG A 188 -0.05 -23.12 2.24
C ARG A 188 1.16 -23.39 3.15
N ASN A 189 1.90 -22.33 3.44
CA ASN A 189 3.15 -22.32 4.18
C ASN A 189 4.31 -23.06 3.51
N THR A 190 4.21 -23.38 2.20
CA THR A 190 5.40 -23.82 1.42
C THR A 190 6.32 -22.63 1.18
N THR A 191 7.63 -22.80 1.48
CA THR A 191 8.69 -21.82 1.24
C THR A 191 8.77 -21.41 -0.24
N ILE A 192 9.06 -20.13 -0.48
CA ILE A 192 9.31 -19.57 -1.82
C ILE A 192 10.77 -19.11 -1.98
N PRO A 193 11.32 -19.11 -3.21
CA PRO A 193 10.72 -19.57 -4.47
C PRO A 193 10.53 -21.10 -4.52
N THR A 194 9.51 -21.57 -5.22
CA THR A 194 9.21 -23.01 -5.34
C THR A 194 8.51 -23.36 -6.65
N LYS A 195 8.79 -24.57 -7.15
CA LYS A 195 8.25 -25.08 -8.41
C LYS A 195 7.71 -26.49 -8.24
N LYS A 196 6.47 -26.71 -8.68
CA LYS A 196 5.79 -28.01 -8.65
C LYS A 196 5.10 -28.27 -9.98
N SER A 197 5.38 -29.42 -10.57
CA SER A 197 4.73 -29.90 -11.79
C SER A 197 3.99 -31.21 -11.52
N GLN A 198 2.79 -31.36 -12.09
CA GLN A 198 2.02 -32.59 -12.03
C GLN A 198 1.36 -32.86 -13.39
N VAL A 199 1.41 -34.12 -13.82
CA VAL A 199 0.79 -34.56 -15.08
C VAL A 199 -0.65 -34.98 -14.82
N PHE A 200 -1.57 -34.39 -15.58
CA PHE A 200 -2.98 -34.70 -15.61
C PHE A 200 -3.34 -35.37 -16.95
N SER A 201 -4.41 -36.16 -16.95
CA SER A 201 -4.94 -36.82 -18.14
C SER A 201 -6.47 -36.78 -18.17
N THR A 202 -7.05 -37.04 -19.34
CA THR A 202 -8.51 -37.12 -19.53
C THR A 202 -9.08 -38.36 -18.84
N ALA A 203 -9.63 -38.14 -17.64
CA ALA A 203 -10.16 -39.21 -16.80
C ALA A 203 -11.62 -39.58 -17.12
N THR A 204 -11.97 -40.84 -16.90
CA THR A 204 -13.34 -41.25 -16.53
C THR A 204 -13.28 -42.61 -15.84
N ASP A 205 -13.09 -42.58 -14.53
CA ASP A 205 -14.06 -43.11 -13.56
C ASP A 205 -13.80 -42.43 -12.21
N VAL A 206 -14.87 -42.09 -11.49
CA VAL A 206 -14.77 -41.33 -10.24
C VAL A 206 -14.46 -42.28 -9.09
N CYS A 207 -13.19 -42.40 -8.72
CA CYS A 207 -12.80 -43.13 -7.51
C CYS A 207 -13.43 -42.47 -6.28
N PRO A 208 -14.27 -43.17 -5.49
CA PRO A 208 -14.84 -42.64 -4.27
C PRO A 208 -13.74 -42.46 -3.21
N GLY A 209 -13.57 -41.23 -2.77
CA GLY A 209 -12.66 -40.85 -1.69
C GLY A 209 -13.04 -39.46 -1.21
N GLU A 210 -12.71 -39.14 0.03
CA GLU A 210 -13.01 -37.84 0.64
C GLU A 210 -12.18 -36.76 -0.06
N ARG A 211 -12.83 -36.01 -0.96
CA ARG A 211 -12.22 -34.96 -1.76
C ARG A 211 -12.78 -33.61 -1.31
N GLU A 212 -11.90 -32.64 -1.06
CA GLU A 212 -12.31 -31.26 -0.83
C GLU A 212 -12.96 -30.70 -2.12
N MET A 213 -14.23 -30.28 -2.01
CA MET A 213 -14.94 -29.60 -3.09
C MET A 213 -14.46 -28.15 -3.22
N THR A 214 -14.42 -27.60 -4.43
CA THR A 214 -13.93 -26.23 -4.69
C THR A 214 -14.84 -25.10 -4.21
N GLY A 215 -16.02 -25.39 -3.65
CA GLY A 215 -17.09 -24.40 -3.39
C GLY A 215 -16.69 -23.13 -2.63
N ASP A 216 -15.74 -23.23 -1.69
CA ASP A 216 -15.23 -22.10 -0.89
C ASP A 216 -13.89 -21.52 -1.40
N SER A 217 -13.37 -22.02 -2.53
CA SER A 217 -12.07 -21.62 -3.08
C SER A 217 -12.16 -20.41 -4.01
N LYS A 218 -11.22 -19.46 -3.86
CA LYS A 218 -11.15 -18.28 -4.73
C LYS A 218 -10.52 -18.64 -6.08
N LEU A 219 -11.28 -18.52 -7.17
CA LEU A 219 -10.74 -18.61 -8.52
C LEU A 219 -9.73 -17.48 -8.76
N LEU A 220 -8.49 -17.86 -9.11
CA LEU A 220 -7.39 -16.93 -9.37
C LEU A 220 -7.22 -16.60 -10.86
N GLY A 221 -7.57 -17.54 -11.74
CA GLY A 221 -7.51 -17.39 -13.19
C GLY A 221 -7.92 -18.66 -13.90
N GLN A 222 -8.20 -18.56 -15.20
CA GLN A 222 -8.54 -19.67 -16.07
C GLN A 222 -7.71 -19.58 -17.35
N PHE A 223 -7.19 -20.71 -17.80
CA PHE A 223 -6.55 -20.84 -19.12
C PHE A 223 -7.14 -22.04 -19.86
N THR A 224 -7.16 -21.96 -21.18
CA THR A 224 -7.66 -23.03 -22.06
C THR A 224 -6.55 -23.44 -23.00
N LEU A 225 -6.17 -24.71 -22.99
CA LEU A 225 -5.26 -25.29 -23.98
C LEU A 225 -6.02 -25.55 -25.28
N ILE A 226 -5.64 -24.87 -26.37
CA ILE A 226 -6.34 -24.92 -27.66
C ILE A 226 -5.59 -25.78 -28.67
N GLY A 227 -6.33 -26.60 -29.43
CA GLY A 227 -5.80 -27.40 -30.53
C GLY A 227 -5.01 -28.63 -30.09
N ILE A 228 -5.37 -29.22 -28.95
CA ILE A 228 -5.00 -30.60 -28.61
C ILE A 228 -5.75 -31.53 -29.59
N PRO A 229 -5.08 -32.46 -30.29
CA PRO A 229 -5.75 -33.40 -31.18
C PRO A 229 -6.61 -34.40 -30.40
N PRO A 230 -7.74 -34.89 -30.95
CA PRO A 230 -8.53 -35.95 -30.32
C PRO A 230 -7.67 -37.20 -30.11
N ALA A 231 -7.62 -37.70 -28.87
CA ALA A 231 -6.85 -38.88 -28.49
C ALA A 231 -7.64 -39.75 -27.49
N PRO A 232 -7.33 -41.06 -27.40
CA PRO A 232 -7.97 -41.96 -26.43
C PRO A 232 -7.74 -41.52 -24.97
N ARG A 233 -8.62 -41.97 -24.07
CA ARG A 233 -8.51 -41.71 -22.62
C ARG A 233 -7.14 -42.17 -22.10
N GLY A 234 -6.56 -41.42 -21.16
CA GLY A 234 -5.24 -41.73 -20.58
C GLY A 234 -4.03 -41.41 -21.47
N VAL A 235 -4.21 -41.14 -22.78
CA VAL A 235 -3.11 -40.88 -23.72
C VAL A 235 -2.62 -39.43 -23.64
N LEU A 236 -3.53 -38.47 -23.43
CA LEU A 236 -3.17 -37.06 -23.25
C LEU A 236 -2.45 -36.88 -21.91
N GLN A 237 -1.26 -36.29 -21.95
CA GLN A 237 -0.46 -35.97 -20.76
C GLN A 237 -0.26 -34.45 -20.70
N ILE A 238 -1.09 -33.79 -19.89
CA ILE A 238 -1.04 -32.34 -19.67
C ILE A 238 -0.27 -32.10 -18.38
N GLU A 239 0.99 -31.67 -18.52
CA GLU A 239 1.84 -31.26 -17.41
C GLU A 239 1.47 -29.84 -16.98
N VAL A 240 0.84 -29.70 -15.82
CA VAL A 240 0.56 -28.39 -15.21
C VAL A 240 1.68 -28.07 -14.22
N THR A 241 2.29 -26.91 -14.36
CA THR A 241 3.40 -26.42 -13.56
C THR A 241 3.00 -25.12 -12.87
N PHE A 242 3.16 -25.09 -11.55
CA PHE A 242 3.13 -23.87 -10.75
C PHE A 242 4.57 -23.52 -10.39
N ASP A 243 4.99 -22.32 -10.76
CA ASP A 243 6.31 -21.76 -10.50
C ASP A 243 6.11 -20.44 -9.75
N ILE A 244 6.53 -20.38 -8.49
CA ILE A 244 6.31 -19.23 -7.60
C ILE A 244 7.66 -18.55 -7.37
N ASP A 245 7.73 -17.27 -7.74
CA ASP A 245 8.94 -16.47 -7.59
C ASP A 245 9.16 -16.00 -6.14
N ALA A 246 10.28 -15.32 -5.89
CA ALA A 246 10.61 -14.74 -4.57
C ALA A 246 9.67 -13.58 -4.16
N ASN A 247 8.86 -13.05 -5.08
CA ASN A 247 7.85 -12.03 -4.77
C ASN A 247 6.52 -12.67 -4.32
N GLY A 248 6.34 -13.98 -4.50
CA GLY A 248 5.07 -14.68 -4.28
C GLY A 248 4.12 -14.63 -5.49
N ILE A 249 4.62 -14.23 -6.67
CA ILE A 249 3.86 -14.23 -7.92
C ILE A 249 3.86 -15.66 -8.49
N ALA A 250 2.66 -16.20 -8.73
CA ALA A 250 2.51 -17.53 -9.28
C ALA A 250 2.41 -17.49 -10.81
N HIS A 251 3.40 -18.07 -11.47
CA HIS A 251 3.40 -18.38 -12.89
C HIS A 251 2.82 -19.79 -13.06
N VAL A 252 1.71 -19.92 -13.77
CA VAL A 252 1.08 -21.22 -14.01
C VAL A 252 1.15 -21.52 -15.50
N SER A 253 1.87 -22.56 -15.87
CA SER A 253 1.89 -23.08 -17.25
C SER A 253 1.26 -24.47 -17.31
N ALA A 254 0.71 -24.80 -18.48
CA ALA A 254 0.22 -26.13 -18.78
C ALA A 254 0.69 -26.53 -20.17
N LYS A 255 1.31 -27.71 -20.27
CA LYS A 255 1.98 -28.19 -21.47
C LYS A 255 1.50 -29.60 -21.81
N ASP A 256 1.05 -29.79 -23.05
CA ASP A 256 0.85 -31.13 -23.58
C ASP A 256 2.21 -31.76 -23.92
N LYS A 257 2.56 -32.85 -23.24
CA LYS A 257 3.83 -33.56 -23.45
C LYS A 257 3.88 -34.27 -24.81
N GLY A 258 2.73 -34.52 -25.44
CA GLY A 258 2.64 -35.15 -26.76
C GLY A 258 2.90 -34.17 -27.91
N THR A 259 2.18 -33.04 -27.96
CA THR A 259 2.34 -32.03 -29.02
C THR A 259 3.37 -30.94 -28.72
N GLY A 260 3.86 -30.84 -27.48
CA GLY A 260 4.75 -29.78 -27.01
C GLY A 260 4.07 -28.41 -26.85
N ARG A 261 2.77 -28.29 -27.16
CA ARG A 261 2.00 -27.06 -27.01
C ARG A 261 1.89 -26.66 -25.55
N GLU A 262 2.11 -25.38 -25.27
CA GLU A 262 2.09 -24.81 -23.93
C GLU A 262 1.23 -23.55 -23.91
N GLN A 263 0.47 -23.38 -22.83
CA GLN A 263 -0.23 -22.14 -22.50
C GLN A 263 0.14 -21.76 -21.08
N GLN A 264 0.36 -20.48 -20.82
CA GLN A 264 0.67 -19.96 -19.50
C GLN A 264 -0.19 -18.76 -19.12
N ILE A 265 -0.35 -18.55 -17.82
CA ILE A 265 -0.96 -17.38 -17.20
C ILE A 265 -0.07 -16.94 -16.02
N VAL A 266 0.15 -15.64 -15.88
CA VAL A 266 0.75 -15.06 -14.68
C VAL A 266 -0.41 -14.67 -13.76
N ILE A 267 -0.51 -15.33 -12.61
CA ILE A 267 -1.52 -15.01 -11.61
C ILE A 267 -1.04 -13.80 -10.82
N GLN A 268 -1.38 -12.63 -11.34
CA GLN A 268 -1.38 -11.38 -10.60
C GLN A 268 -2.74 -11.23 -9.92
N SER A 269 -2.80 -10.57 -8.76
CA SER A 269 -4.07 -10.30 -8.09
C SER A 269 -5.00 -9.55 -9.05
N SER A 270 -6.17 -10.15 -9.36
CA SER A 270 -7.07 -9.77 -10.47
C SER A 270 -7.79 -8.41 -10.36
N ARG A 271 -7.24 -7.50 -9.54
CA ARG A 271 -7.53 -6.05 -9.50
C ARG A 271 -6.34 -5.20 -10.00
N GLY A 272 -5.37 -5.81 -10.69
CA GLY A 272 -4.26 -5.10 -11.31
C GLY A 272 -4.70 -4.21 -12.47
N LEU A 273 -3.97 -3.11 -12.67
CA LEU A 273 -4.05 -2.26 -13.86
C LEU A 273 -3.49 -3.02 -15.07
N SER A 274 -4.01 -2.76 -16.29
CA SER A 274 -3.39 -3.29 -17.50
C SER A 274 -2.04 -2.59 -17.78
N LYS A 275 -1.22 -3.15 -18.67
CA LYS A 275 0.03 -2.48 -19.10
C LYS A 275 -0.25 -1.11 -19.70
N ASP A 276 -1.31 -1.01 -20.51
CA ASP A 276 -1.72 0.24 -21.16
C ASP A 276 -2.18 1.27 -20.13
N ASP A 277 -2.91 0.85 -19.07
CA ASP A 277 -3.29 1.73 -17.96
C ASP A 277 -2.05 2.23 -17.21
N ILE A 278 -1.10 1.34 -16.90
CA ILE A 278 0.16 1.69 -16.21
C ILE A 278 0.96 2.69 -17.06
N GLU A 279 1.14 2.42 -18.35
CA GLU A 279 1.83 3.33 -19.26
C GLU A 279 1.13 4.70 -19.36
N ASN A 280 -0.19 4.72 -19.42
CA ASN A 280 -0.96 5.97 -19.47
C ASN A 280 -0.86 6.74 -18.14
N MET A 281 -0.87 6.06 -17.00
CA MET A 281 -0.66 6.68 -15.68
C MET A 281 0.76 7.26 -15.55
N VAL A 282 1.80 6.54 -16.01
CA VAL A 282 3.18 7.05 -16.04
C VAL A 282 3.30 8.26 -16.97
N LYS A 283 2.76 8.19 -18.19
CA LYS A 283 2.75 9.32 -19.15
C LYS A 283 2.01 10.55 -18.60
N ASN A 284 0.92 10.35 -17.84
CA ASN A 284 0.21 11.44 -17.19
C ASN A 284 1.02 12.04 -16.03
N ALA A 285 1.61 11.23 -15.15
CA ALA A 285 2.46 11.72 -14.07
C ALA A 285 3.69 12.49 -14.59
N GLU A 286 4.34 12.00 -15.65
CA GLU A 286 5.41 12.73 -16.34
C GLU A 286 4.94 14.05 -16.96
N LYS A 287 3.71 14.08 -17.51
CA LYS A 287 3.12 15.27 -18.10
C LYS A 287 2.81 16.31 -17.03
N ASP A 288 2.30 15.90 -15.87
CA ASP A 288 1.98 16.80 -14.75
C ASP A 288 3.26 17.38 -14.14
N LEU A 289 4.36 16.60 -14.07
CA LEU A 289 5.71 17.09 -13.78
C LEU A 289 6.20 18.13 -14.81
N LYS A 290 6.11 17.82 -16.11
CA LYS A 290 6.52 18.74 -17.20
C LYS A 290 5.66 20.01 -17.25
N GLN A 291 4.37 19.93 -16.90
CA GLN A 291 3.49 21.10 -16.75
C GLN A 291 3.89 21.94 -15.53
N SER A 292 4.27 21.31 -14.43
CA SER A 292 4.79 21.98 -13.24
C SER A 292 6.10 22.73 -13.52
N GLU A 293 7.04 22.10 -14.24
CA GLU A 293 8.26 22.75 -14.76
C GLU A 293 7.93 23.93 -15.70
N GLY A 294 6.95 23.75 -16.60
CA GLY A 294 6.47 24.78 -17.52
C GLY A 294 5.90 26.01 -16.81
N ILE A 295 5.10 25.82 -15.75
CA ILE A 295 4.53 26.92 -14.94
C ILE A 295 5.64 27.78 -14.32
N ILE A 296 6.75 27.17 -13.89
CA ILE A 296 7.91 27.90 -13.36
C ILE A 296 8.56 28.75 -14.46
N GLN A 297 8.88 28.16 -15.61
CA GLN A 297 9.54 28.85 -16.73
C GLN A 297 8.68 30.01 -17.28
N ASP A 298 7.37 29.79 -17.41
CA ASP A 298 6.39 30.81 -17.81
C ASP A 298 6.35 31.97 -16.81
N THR A 299 6.31 31.64 -15.51
CA THR A 299 6.24 32.64 -14.44
C THR A 299 7.54 33.45 -14.37
N GLU A 300 8.71 32.82 -14.43
CA GLU A 300 10.01 33.49 -14.49
C GLU A 300 10.12 34.42 -15.70
N THR A 301 9.67 33.97 -16.88
CA THR A 301 9.73 34.76 -18.12
C THR A 301 8.85 36.01 -18.02
N LYS A 302 7.59 35.85 -17.61
CA LYS A 302 6.67 36.97 -17.40
C LYS A 302 7.13 37.90 -16.27
N MET A 303 7.79 37.39 -15.22
CA MET A 303 8.42 38.24 -14.21
C MET A 303 9.59 39.07 -14.75
N LYS A 304 10.37 38.55 -15.71
CA LYS A 304 11.43 39.30 -16.40
C LYS A 304 10.84 40.39 -17.32
N GLU A 305 9.79 40.07 -18.07
CA GLU A 305 9.08 41.02 -18.97
C GLU A 305 8.41 42.18 -18.21
N PHE A 306 7.69 41.88 -17.13
CA PHE A 306 6.94 42.88 -16.36
C PHE A 306 7.73 43.50 -15.19
N LYS A 307 9.04 43.23 -15.10
CA LYS A 307 9.94 43.61 -13.98
C LYS A 307 9.81 45.06 -13.51
N ASN A 308 9.61 46.00 -14.43
CA ASN A 308 9.52 47.44 -14.12
C ASN A 308 8.11 47.91 -13.71
N LYS A 309 7.10 47.03 -13.72
CA LYS A 309 5.68 47.36 -13.50
C LYS A 309 5.05 46.61 -12.32
N LEU A 310 5.80 45.73 -11.66
CA LEU A 310 5.35 44.89 -10.56
C LEU A 310 5.82 45.42 -9.19
N PRO A 311 5.06 45.20 -8.09
CA PRO A 311 5.52 45.52 -6.73
C PRO A 311 6.72 44.64 -6.34
N ALA A 312 7.77 45.24 -5.80
CA ALA A 312 8.99 44.52 -5.42
C ALA A 312 8.73 43.42 -4.38
N ASP A 313 7.88 43.68 -3.38
CA ASP A 313 7.57 42.73 -2.30
C ASP A 313 6.84 41.47 -2.80
N GLU A 314 5.86 41.64 -3.70
CA GLU A 314 5.15 40.51 -4.30
C GLU A 314 6.04 39.75 -5.30
N CYS A 315 6.96 40.43 -5.99
CA CYS A 315 7.99 39.78 -6.80
C CYS A 315 8.98 38.96 -5.96
N ASN A 316 9.30 39.36 -4.74
CA ASN A 316 10.20 38.60 -3.89
C ASN A 316 9.50 37.34 -3.35
N LYS A 317 8.26 37.46 -2.86
CA LYS A 317 7.43 36.30 -2.48
C LYS A 317 7.29 35.27 -3.62
N LEU A 318 7.04 35.74 -4.84
CA LEU A 318 6.86 34.83 -5.98
C LEU A 318 8.18 34.12 -6.38
N LYS A 319 9.35 34.75 -6.17
CA LYS A 319 10.65 34.07 -6.32
C LYS A 319 10.89 33.02 -5.24
N GLU A 320 10.51 33.29 -3.99
CA GLU A 320 10.62 32.29 -2.91
C GLU A 320 9.76 31.05 -3.23
N GLU A 321 8.53 31.23 -3.73
CA GLU A 321 7.70 30.11 -4.18
C GLU A 321 8.29 29.37 -5.39
N ILE A 322 8.89 30.06 -6.35
CA ILE A 322 9.64 29.44 -7.46
C ILE A 322 10.83 28.63 -6.94
N SER A 323 11.59 29.14 -5.98
CA SER A 323 12.74 28.43 -5.38
C SER A 323 12.31 27.17 -4.64
N LYS A 324 11.25 27.24 -3.82
CA LYS A 324 10.65 26.05 -3.17
C LYS A 324 10.21 25.01 -4.20
N MET A 325 9.61 25.45 -5.31
CA MET A 325 9.16 24.55 -6.37
C MET A 325 10.34 23.86 -7.08
N TRP A 326 11.45 24.57 -7.33
CA TRP A 326 12.68 23.97 -7.83
C TRP A 326 13.29 22.96 -6.85
N GLU A 327 13.26 23.23 -5.54
CA GLU A 327 13.73 22.27 -4.52
C GLU A 327 12.85 21.01 -4.46
N LEU A 328 11.53 21.14 -4.60
CA LEU A 328 10.60 20.01 -4.70
C LEU A 328 10.86 19.16 -5.96
N LEU A 329 11.06 19.80 -7.13
CA LEU A 329 11.39 19.10 -8.37
C LEU A 329 12.78 18.44 -8.33
N ALA A 330 13.75 19.03 -7.64
CA ALA A 330 15.05 18.41 -7.39
C ALA A 330 14.97 17.18 -6.47
N ARG A 331 13.88 17.04 -5.69
CA ARG A 331 13.59 15.91 -4.79
C ARG A 331 12.48 14.98 -5.30
N LYS A 332 12.11 15.08 -6.59
CA LYS A 332 11.02 14.34 -7.24
C LYS A 332 11.01 12.82 -6.98
N ASP A 333 12.17 12.21 -6.77
CA ASP A 333 12.31 10.77 -6.53
C ASP A 333 11.99 10.37 -5.06
N SER A 334 11.73 11.36 -4.21
CA SER A 334 11.47 11.21 -2.75
C SER A 334 10.23 11.98 -2.25
N GLU A 335 9.54 12.70 -3.13
CA GLU A 335 8.37 13.53 -2.81
C GLU A 335 7.09 13.01 -3.47
N THR A 336 5.93 13.36 -2.92
CA THR A 336 4.65 12.92 -3.49
C THR A 336 4.21 13.80 -4.66
N GLY A 337 3.62 13.19 -5.69
CA GLY A 337 3.04 13.94 -6.82
C GLY A 337 1.96 14.93 -6.38
N GLU A 338 1.24 14.65 -5.29
CA GLU A 338 0.26 15.58 -4.71
C GLU A 338 0.92 16.85 -4.14
N ASN A 339 2.05 16.74 -3.44
CA ASN A 339 2.79 17.90 -2.93
C ASN A 339 3.25 18.81 -4.09
N ILE A 340 3.79 18.21 -5.15
CA ILE A 340 4.23 18.92 -6.36
C ILE A 340 3.04 19.61 -7.06
N THR A 341 1.91 18.91 -7.20
CA THR A 341 0.70 19.47 -7.84
C THR A 341 0.08 20.61 -7.02
N GLN A 342 0.06 20.49 -5.69
CA GLN A 342 -0.42 21.54 -4.80
C GLN A 342 0.48 22.78 -4.85
N ALA A 343 1.80 22.59 -4.81
CA ALA A 343 2.78 23.68 -4.94
C ALA A 343 2.68 24.38 -6.31
N ALA A 344 2.58 23.62 -7.41
CA ALA A 344 2.36 24.16 -8.76
C ALA A 344 1.05 24.97 -8.84
N THR A 345 -0.02 24.49 -8.24
CA THR A 345 -1.32 25.18 -8.18
C THR A 345 -1.23 26.49 -7.38
N ALA A 346 -0.55 26.47 -6.23
CA ALA A 346 -0.33 27.65 -5.41
C ALA A 346 0.51 28.71 -6.14
N LEU A 347 1.61 28.29 -6.80
CA LEU A 347 2.45 29.13 -7.64
C LEU A 347 1.66 29.76 -8.80
N GLN A 348 0.82 28.97 -9.48
CA GLN A 348 -0.05 29.45 -10.56
C GLN A 348 -1.10 30.46 -10.07
N GLN A 349 -1.69 30.26 -8.88
CA GLN A 349 -2.62 31.22 -8.29
C GLN A 349 -1.92 32.53 -7.89
N ALA A 350 -0.72 32.44 -7.29
CA ALA A 350 0.08 33.59 -6.92
C ALA A 350 0.52 34.41 -8.14
N SER A 351 0.98 33.74 -9.21
CA SER A 351 1.37 34.41 -10.47
C SER A 351 0.16 35.06 -11.15
N LEU A 352 -0.98 34.38 -11.24
CA LEU A 352 -2.23 34.95 -11.74
C LEU A 352 -2.68 36.19 -10.96
N LYS A 353 -2.54 36.20 -9.63
CA LYS A 353 -2.87 37.36 -8.79
C LYS A 353 -1.94 38.54 -9.10
N LEU A 354 -0.64 38.30 -9.17
CA LEU A 354 0.38 39.31 -9.46
C LEU A 354 0.18 39.94 -10.85
N PHE A 355 0.02 39.12 -11.89
CA PHE A 355 -0.18 39.62 -13.26
C PHE A 355 -1.53 40.31 -13.43
N LYS A 356 -2.61 39.87 -12.76
CA LYS A 356 -3.89 40.61 -12.74
C LYS A 356 -3.74 42.02 -12.16
N MET A 357 -2.87 42.23 -11.17
CA MET A 357 -2.58 43.58 -10.65
C MET A 357 -1.81 44.42 -11.68
N ALA A 358 -0.85 43.83 -12.40
CA ALA A 358 -0.12 44.49 -13.48
C ALA A 358 -1.05 44.96 -14.61
N TYR A 359 -1.93 44.07 -15.10
CA TYR A 359 -2.89 44.39 -16.16
C TYR A 359 -3.93 45.44 -15.74
N LYS A 360 -4.43 45.39 -14.50
CA LYS A 360 -5.33 46.44 -13.98
C LYS A 360 -4.65 47.81 -13.96
N LYS A 361 -3.37 47.87 -13.58
CA LYS A 361 -2.58 49.11 -13.54
C LYS A 361 -2.30 49.66 -14.95
N MET A 362 -2.05 48.79 -15.93
CA MET A 362 -1.99 49.18 -17.34
C MET A 362 -3.32 49.75 -17.85
N ALA A 363 -4.44 49.08 -17.55
CA ALA A 363 -5.77 49.52 -18.00
C ALA A 363 -6.18 50.89 -17.43
N SER A 364 -5.74 51.23 -16.20
CA SER A 364 -5.93 52.57 -15.64
C SER A 364 -5.03 53.64 -16.27
N ASP A 365 -3.78 53.31 -16.62
CA ASP A 365 -2.87 54.25 -17.31
C ASP A 365 -3.34 54.55 -18.75
N SER A 366 -4.02 53.60 -19.43
CA SER A 366 -4.58 53.79 -20.78
C SER A 366 -5.98 54.43 -20.80
N GLY A 367 -6.52 54.84 -19.66
CA GLY A 367 -7.91 55.33 -19.54
C GLY A 367 -8.08 56.86 -19.58
N THR A 368 -7.00 57.64 -19.58
CA THR A 368 -7.04 59.12 -19.58
C THR A 368 -6.49 59.67 -20.89
N GLY A 369 -7.37 59.81 -21.89
CA GLY A 369 -6.95 60.24 -23.23
C GLY A 369 -8.06 60.56 -24.22
N GLU A 370 -9.24 61.03 -23.78
CA GLU A 370 -10.23 61.68 -24.67
C GLU A 370 -11.33 62.38 -23.84
N LYS A 371 -11.28 63.73 -23.78
CA LYS A 371 -12.38 64.71 -23.61
C LYS A 371 -11.87 66.08 -23.13
N GLU A 372 -11.30 66.86 -24.05
CA GLU A 372 -11.22 68.32 -23.95
C GLU A 372 -11.57 68.92 -25.33
N GLU A 373 -12.86 68.91 -25.68
CA GLU A 373 -13.39 69.75 -26.75
C GLU A 373 -14.91 69.93 -26.58
N ASP A 374 -15.31 70.79 -25.63
CA ASP A 374 -16.49 71.65 -25.79
C ASP A 374 -16.49 72.82 -24.78
N GLN A 375 -17.23 73.88 -25.09
CA GLN A 375 -17.52 75.06 -24.27
C GLN A 375 -16.37 76.05 -24.04
N LYS A 376 -16.18 76.92 -25.04
CA LYS A 376 -15.58 78.25 -24.86
C LYS A 376 -16.43 79.34 -25.51
N GLU A 377 -17.65 79.54 -24.99
CA GLU A 377 -18.46 80.74 -25.26
C GLU A 377 -19.09 81.23 -23.95
N GLU A 378 -18.69 82.44 -23.54
CA GLU A 378 -19.40 83.47 -22.75
C GLU A 378 -18.42 84.26 -21.87
N LYS A 379 -17.93 85.38 -22.41
CA LYS A 379 -17.86 86.65 -21.66
C LYS A 379 -17.57 87.85 -22.58
N GLN A 380 -18.59 88.71 -22.66
CA GLN A 380 -18.64 90.07 -23.23
C GLN A 380 -18.70 90.18 -24.76
#